data_AF-A0A2G8HZM0-F1
#
_entry.id   AF-A0A2G8HZM0-F1
#
_cell.length_a   1.000
_cell.length_b   1.000
_cell.length_c   1.000
_cell.angle_alpha   90.00
_cell.angle_beta   90.00
_cell.angle_gamma   90.00
#
_symmetry.space_group_name_H-M   'P 1'
#
loop_
_entity.id
_entity.type
_entity.pdbx_description
1 polymer ?
#
loop_
_entity_poly.entity_id
_entity_poly.type
_entity_poly.pdbx_seq_one_letter_code
_entity_poly.pdbx_strand_id
1 'polypeptide(L)'
;MKLVFSLFMLLSLNSFSKDTPFVLITYEGSDKESMQQIEKVMNERFKVSKDIYKIEYGPCQKQEVIATHICLDRNKEVKLVYRNEEVMEEMLGVYWK
;
A
#
# COMPACT_ATOMS: atom_id res chain seq x y z
N MET A 1 -28.36 39.70 -7.90
CA MET A 1 -27.02 39.32 -7.43
C MET A 1 -27.09 37.91 -6.84
N LYS A 2 -26.74 36.88 -7.62
CA LYS A 2 -26.83 35.45 -7.26
C LYS A 2 -25.61 34.65 -7.77
N LEU A 3 -24.45 35.30 -7.91
CA LEU A 3 -23.28 34.73 -8.59
C LEU A 3 -22.05 34.58 -7.68
N VAL A 4 -22.26 34.35 -6.38
CA VAL A 4 -21.14 34.13 -5.43
C VAL A 4 -21.13 32.72 -4.85
N PHE A 5 -22.21 31.93 -5.06
CA PHE A 5 -22.33 30.60 -4.46
C PHE A 5 -21.72 29.47 -5.29
N SER A 6 -21.37 29.70 -6.57
CA SER A 6 -20.80 28.63 -7.42
C SER A 6 -19.28 28.53 -7.36
N LEU A 7 -18.58 29.48 -6.71
CA LEU A 7 -17.11 29.48 -6.67
C LEU A 7 -16.53 28.67 -5.48
N PHE A 8 -17.33 28.39 -4.45
CA PHE A 8 -16.88 27.64 -3.27
C PHE A 8 -16.88 26.11 -3.44
N MET A 9 -17.55 25.57 -4.46
CA MET A 9 -17.61 24.12 -4.72
C MET A 9 -16.38 23.57 -5.46
N LEU A 10 -15.49 24.42 -5.97
CA LEU A 10 -14.33 23.99 -6.76
C LEU A 10 -13.07 23.72 -5.91
N LEU A 11 -13.07 24.06 -4.63
CA LEU A 11 -11.91 23.88 -3.75
C LEU A 11 -11.93 22.56 -2.95
N SER A 12 -13.01 21.78 -3.01
CA SER A 12 -13.17 20.53 -2.24
C SER A 12 -12.66 19.27 -2.95
N LEU A 13 -11.98 19.36 -4.10
CA LEU A 13 -11.53 18.20 -4.88
C LEU A 13 -10.03 17.87 -4.79
N ASN A 14 -9.23 18.63 -4.02
CA ASN A 14 -7.77 18.42 -3.92
C ASN A 14 -7.34 17.62 -2.68
N SER A 15 -8.08 16.57 -2.31
CA SER A 15 -7.72 15.69 -1.20
C SER A 15 -7.42 14.26 -1.66
N PHE A 16 -6.95 14.07 -2.89
CA PHE A 16 -6.37 12.78 -3.27
C PHE A 16 -5.09 12.55 -2.48
N SER A 17 -5.19 11.54 -1.62
CA SER A 17 -4.28 11.08 -0.58
C SER A 17 -2.81 11.18 -0.95
N LYS A 18 -2.09 12.05 -0.25
CA LYS A 18 -0.63 12.15 -0.30
C LYS A 18 0.08 10.95 0.36
N ASP A 19 -0.69 10.05 0.99
CA ASP A 19 -0.17 9.03 1.92
C ASP A 19 -0.54 7.58 1.53
N THR A 20 -1.13 7.36 0.35
CA THR A 20 -1.45 6.00 -0.11
C THR A 20 -0.17 5.28 -0.57
N PRO A 21 0.25 4.17 0.07
CA PRO A 21 1.48 3.49 -0.29
C PRO A 21 1.33 2.70 -1.60
N PHE A 22 2.44 2.53 -2.34
CA PHE A 22 2.46 1.64 -3.49
C PHE A 22 2.29 0.17 -3.07
N VAL A 23 3.07 -0.24 -2.08
CA VAL A 23 3.01 -1.57 -1.48
C VAL A 23 2.68 -1.44 0.01
N LEU A 24 1.60 -2.05 0.47
CA LEU A 24 1.32 -2.18 1.89
C LEU A 24 1.63 -3.60 2.36
N ILE A 25 2.37 -3.71 3.45
CA ILE A 25 2.63 -4.97 4.13
C ILE A 25 2.05 -4.87 5.54
N THR A 26 0.90 -5.53 5.77
CA THR A 26 0.34 -5.61 7.12
C THR A 26 0.82 -6.88 7.82
N TYR A 27 0.96 -6.83 9.14
CA TYR A 27 1.25 -8.01 9.94
C TYR A 27 0.37 -8.06 11.20
N GLU A 28 -0.19 -9.24 11.51
CA GLU A 28 -1.08 -9.43 12.66
C GLU A 28 -0.35 -9.79 13.96
N GLY A 29 0.94 -10.14 13.87
CA GLY A 29 1.80 -10.44 15.02
C GLY A 29 2.19 -9.19 15.79
N SER A 30 2.28 -9.26 17.12
CA SER A 30 2.75 -8.13 17.95
C SER A 30 4.27 -8.10 18.13
N ASP A 31 5.02 -8.94 17.41
CA ASP A 31 6.46 -9.05 17.57
C ASP A 31 7.19 -8.03 16.69
N LYS A 32 7.91 -7.12 17.34
CA LYS A 32 8.84 -6.18 16.70
C LYS A 32 9.83 -6.90 15.76
N GLU A 33 10.13 -8.16 16.04
CA GLU A 33 10.97 -9.01 15.22
C GLU A 33 10.39 -9.23 13.81
N SER A 34 9.09 -9.47 13.67
CA SER A 34 8.45 -9.63 12.35
C SER A 34 8.60 -8.37 11.50
N MET A 35 8.38 -7.19 12.08
CA MET A 35 8.58 -5.92 11.39
C MET A 35 10.03 -5.77 10.89
N GLN A 36 11.00 -6.06 11.76
CA GLN A 36 12.42 -5.98 11.39
C GLN A 36 12.82 -7.00 10.32
N GLN A 37 12.25 -8.21 10.36
CA GLN A 37 12.47 -9.22 9.34
C GLN A 37 11.89 -8.80 7.98
N ILE A 38 10.69 -8.22 7.97
CA ILE A 38 10.08 -7.67 6.75
C ILE A 38 10.95 -6.54 6.18
N GLU A 39 11.35 -5.56 7.00
CA GLU A 39 12.24 -4.48 6.56
C GLU A 39 13.54 -5.02 5.97
N LYS A 40 14.13 -6.02 6.64
CA LYS A 40 15.37 -6.67 6.19
C LYS A 40 15.19 -7.34 4.83
N VAL A 41 14.11 -8.11 4.64
CA VAL A 41 13.83 -8.78 3.37
C VAL A 41 13.59 -7.77 2.26
N MET A 42 12.79 -6.73 2.50
CA MET A 42 12.49 -5.71 1.49
C MET A 42 13.75 -4.93 1.08
N ASN A 43 14.59 -4.57 2.04
CA ASN A 43 15.80 -3.79 1.80
C ASN A 43 16.96 -4.63 1.24
N GLU A 44 17.24 -5.80 1.81
CA GLU A 44 18.44 -6.57 1.46
C GLU A 44 18.20 -7.55 0.30
N ARG A 45 17.01 -8.16 0.21
CA ARG A 45 16.70 -9.17 -0.80
C ARG A 45 16.06 -8.55 -2.03
N PHE A 46 14.98 -7.82 -1.83
CA PHE A 46 14.25 -7.19 -2.94
C PHE A 46 14.85 -5.85 -3.36
N LYS A 47 15.68 -5.23 -2.51
CA LYS A 47 16.34 -3.95 -2.77
C LYS A 47 15.33 -2.84 -3.13
N VAL A 48 14.19 -2.85 -2.47
CA VAL A 48 13.11 -1.88 -2.68
C VAL A 48 13.31 -0.68 -1.76
N SER A 49 13.13 0.53 -2.30
CA SER A 49 13.24 1.76 -1.53
C SER A 49 12.12 1.89 -0.50
N LYS A 50 12.42 2.45 0.68
CA LYS A 50 11.46 2.59 1.80
C LYS A 50 10.26 3.49 1.48
N ASP A 51 10.38 4.34 0.48
CA ASP A 51 9.36 5.23 -0.06
C ASP A 51 8.30 4.49 -0.90
N ILE A 52 8.57 3.25 -1.33
CA ILE A 52 7.65 2.46 -2.16
C ILE A 52 6.73 1.59 -1.30
N TYR A 53 7.14 1.25 -0.08
CA TYR A 53 6.37 0.35 0.77
C TYR A 53 6.14 0.90 2.17
N LYS A 54 5.02 0.49 2.76
CA LYS A 54 4.68 0.78 4.15
C LYS A 54 4.45 -0.53 4.89
N ILE A 55 4.97 -0.63 6.12
CA ILE A 55 4.73 -1.77 7.00
C ILE A 55 3.84 -1.30 8.14
N GLU A 56 2.74 -2.02 8.40
CA GLU A 56 1.77 -1.67 9.44
C GLU A 56 1.35 -2.87 10.27
N TYR A 57 1.17 -2.65 11.57
CA TYR A 57 0.51 -3.62 12.43
C TYR A 57 -1.00 -3.49 12.30
N GLY A 58 -1.70 -4.60 12.08
CA GLY A 58 -3.16 -4.58 11.99
C GLY A 58 -3.76 -5.85 11.40
N PRO A 59 -5.11 -5.95 11.36
CA PRO A 59 -5.78 -7.10 10.78
C PRO A 59 -5.52 -7.19 9.27
N CYS A 60 -5.53 -8.41 8.71
CA CYS A 60 -5.44 -8.67 7.28
C CYS A 60 -6.72 -8.28 6.51
N GLN A 61 -7.10 -7.00 6.57
CA GLN A 61 -8.26 -6.45 5.88
C GLN A 61 -7.81 -5.57 4.72
N LYS A 62 -8.57 -5.58 3.62
CA LYS A 62 -8.25 -4.77 2.43
C LYS A 62 -8.16 -3.30 2.78
N GLN A 63 -7.02 -2.70 2.46
CA GLN A 63 -6.79 -1.25 2.55
C GLN A 63 -6.51 -0.65 1.17
N GLU A 64 -6.60 0.68 1.07
CA GLU A 64 -6.30 1.40 -0.15
C GLU A 64 -4.78 1.42 -0.39
N VAL A 65 -4.36 0.92 -1.55
CA VAL A 65 -2.96 0.84 -1.99
C VAL A 65 -2.91 0.99 -3.51
N ILE A 66 -1.79 1.47 -4.04
CA ILE A 66 -1.68 1.70 -5.50
C ILE A 66 -1.45 0.38 -6.24
N ALA A 67 -0.54 -0.47 -5.77
CA ALA A 67 -0.14 -1.68 -6.47
C ALA A 67 -0.58 -2.97 -5.75
N THR A 68 -0.19 -3.17 -4.49
CA THR A 68 -0.46 -4.44 -3.81
C THR A 68 -0.52 -4.31 -2.30
N HIS A 69 -1.36 -5.13 -1.68
CA HIS A 69 -1.47 -5.30 -0.24
C HIS A 69 -1.19 -6.75 0.11
N ILE A 70 -0.07 -6.97 0.80
CA ILE A 70 0.36 -8.25 1.33
C ILE A 70 0.11 -8.26 2.84
N CYS A 71 -0.39 -9.37 3.37
CA CYS A 71 -0.51 -9.56 4.81
C CYS A 71 0.30 -10.76 5.29
N LEU A 72 0.95 -10.62 6.44
CA LEU A 72 1.48 -11.75 7.21
C LEU A 72 0.53 -12.00 8.39
N ASP A 73 -0.14 -13.14 8.38
CA ASP A 73 -1.07 -13.47 9.46
C ASP A 73 -0.36 -13.95 10.73
N ARG A 74 -1.13 -14.29 11.76
CA ARG A 74 -0.61 -14.78 13.05
C ARG A 74 0.21 -16.06 12.95
N ASN A 75 0.00 -16.87 11.90
CA ASN A 75 0.73 -18.10 11.64
C ASN A 75 1.97 -17.85 10.77
N LYS A 76 2.28 -16.58 10.48
CA LYS A 76 3.34 -16.16 9.55
C LYS A 76 3.08 -16.61 8.11
N GLU A 77 1.83 -16.91 7.76
CA GLU A 77 1.45 -17.18 6.38
C GLU A 77 1.30 -15.88 5.61
N VAL A 78 1.90 -15.84 4.42
CA VAL A 78 1.80 -14.70 3.52
C VAL A 78 0.51 -14.81 2.71
N LYS A 79 -0.35 -13.81 2.83
CA LYS A 79 -1.62 -13.68 2.12
C LYS A 79 -1.59 -12.47 1.21
N LEU A 80 -2.01 -12.65 -0.03
CA LEU A 80 -2.25 -11.54 -0.95
C LEU A 80 -3.67 -11.02 -0.71
N VAL A 81 -3.79 -9.86 -0.07
CA VAL A 81 -5.10 -9.26 0.28
C VAL A 81 -5.69 -8.54 -0.93
N TYR A 82 -4.85 -7.83 -1.66
CA TYR A 82 -5.25 -7.10 -2.85
C TYR A 82 -4.07 -6.94 -3.80
N ARG A 83 -4.38 -6.89 -5.10
CA ARG A 83 -3.43 -6.64 -6.17
C ARG A 83 -4.14 -5.85 -7.28
N ASN A 84 -3.51 -4.79 -7.73
CA ASN A 84 -3.95 -4.03 -8.88
C ASN A 84 -3.30 -4.62 -10.14
N GLU A 85 -4.06 -5.43 -10.88
CA GLU A 85 -3.55 -6.13 -12.06
C GLU A 85 -2.98 -5.18 -13.13
N GLU A 86 -3.62 -4.03 -13.35
CA GLU A 86 -3.20 -3.04 -14.35
C GLU A 86 -1.85 -2.42 -13.99
N VAL A 87 -1.71 -1.94 -12.74
CA VAL A 87 -0.45 -1.36 -12.25
C VAL A 87 0.66 -2.40 -12.23
N MET A 88 0.36 -3.65 -11.86
CA MET A 88 1.35 -4.72 -11.87
C MET A 88 1.77 -5.12 -13.29
N GLU A 89 0.85 -5.14 -14.25
CA GLU A 89 1.14 -5.38 -15.66
C GLU A 89 2.04 -4.26 -16.24
N GLU A 90 1.76 -3.00 -15.90
CA GLU A 90 2.58 -1.86 -16.33
C GLU A 90 4.00 -1.93 -15.74
N MET A 91 4.13 -2.23 -14.44
CA MET A 91 5.43 -2.27 -13.76
C MET A 91 6.27 -3.50 -14.12
N LEU A 92 5.66 -4.68 -14.25
CA LEU A 92 6.36 -5.93 -14.53
C LEU A 92 6.43 -6.26 -16.02
N GLY A 93 5.60 -5.61 -16.84
CA GLY A 93 5.59 -5.73 -18.29
C GLY A 93 5.59 -7.18 -18.76
N VAL A 94 6.65 -7.57 -19.48
CA VAL A 94 6.81 -8.91 -20.05
C VAL A 94 6.86 -10.04 -19.01
N TYR A 95 7.19 -9.74 -17.75
CA TYR A 95 7.26 -10.73 -16.68
C TYR A 95 5.90 -11.03 -16.02
N TRP A 96 4.84 -10.33 -16.45
CA TRP A 96 3.48 -10.50 -15.93
C TRP A 96 2.65 -11.57 -16.66
N LYS A 97 3.01 -11.90 -17.91
CA LYS A 97 2.27 -12.81 -18.79
C LYS A 97 2.56 -14.28 -18.55
#